data_AF-A0A191WDC9-F1
#
_entry.id   AF-A0A191WDC9-F1
#
_cell.length_a   1.000
_cell.length_b   1.000
_cell.length_c   1.000
_cell.angle_alpha   90.00
_cell.angle_beta   90.00
_cell.angle_gamma   90.00
#
_symmetry.space_group_name_H-M   'P 1'
#
loop_
_entity.id
_entity.type
_entity.pdbx_description
1 polymer ?
#
loop_
_entity_poly.entity_id
_entity_poly.type
_entity_poly.pdbx_seq_one_letter_code
_entity_poly.pdbx_strand_id
1 'polypeptide(L)'
;MSAVLEGPHYQRMQHLSGLPPIGLWWPMLEPVLRQEILDDPHARLRIVVVRRIFELCDLDPIRPPRAGVHLTENEQAYIAGWSHSIGRGH
;
A
#
# COMPACT_ATOMS: atom_id res chain seq x y z
N MET A 1 -15.38 31.20 -3.80
CA MET A 1 -14.90 30.54 -2.56
C MET A 1 -14.51 29.12 -2.93
N SER A 2 -13.22 28.90 -3.21
CA SER A 2 -12.71 27.56 -3.54
C SER A 2 -12.53 26.77 -2.25
N ALA A 3 -13.10 25.56 -2.21
CA ALA A 3 -12.91 24.62 -1.12
C ALA A 3 -11.41 24.28 -1.00
N VAL A 4 -10.77 24.81 0.05
CA VAL A 4 -9.49 24.31 0.52
C VAL A 4 -9.77 22.98 1.22
N LEU A 5 -9.84 21.92 0.44
CA LEU A 5 -9.71 20.56 0.96
C LEU A 5 -8.35 20.04 0.49
N GLU A 6 -7.71 19.28 1.36
CA GLU A 6 -6.49 18.49 1.15
C GLU A 6 -5.13 19.14 1.47
N GLY A 7 -4.78 19.06 2.75
CA GLY A 7 -3.41 18.77 3.19
C GLY A 7 -3.42 18.26 4.64
N PRO A 8 -2.46 17.42 5.10
CA PRO A 8 -1.87 16.23 4.52
C PRO A 8 -2.41 14.99 5.28
N HIS A 9 -3.60 14.46 4.92
CA HIS A 9 -4.12 13.26 5.59
C HIS A 9 -3.20 12.04 5.45
N TYR A 10 -2.39 12.01 4.38
CA TYR A 10 -1.36 11.01 4.14
C TYR A 10 -0.31 10.96 5.26
N GLN A 11 0.03 12.09 5.88
CA GLN A 11 1.13 12.16 6.85
C GLN A 11 0.77 11.56 8.22
N ARG A 12 -0.53 11.54 8.58
CA ARG A 12 -1.01 10.90 9.81
C ARG A 12 -1.22 9.40 9.64
N MET A 13 -1.55 8.93 8.43
CA MET A 13 -1.75 7.50 8.14
C MET A 13 -0.44 6.73 7.94
N GLN A 14 0.65 7.41 7.55
CA GLN A 14 2.01 6.84 7.57
C GLN A 14 2.44 6.32 8.97
N HIS A 15 1.72 6.66 10.04
CA HIS A 15 2.16 6.35 11.41
C HIS A 15 1.90 4.91 11.86
N LEU A 16 1.03 4.14 11.20
CA LEU A 16 0.67 2.79 11.66
C LEU A 16 1.44 1.66 10.97
N SER A 17 1.52 1.69 9.64
CA SER A 17 2.34 0.73 8.86
C SER A 17 3.64 1.34 8.34
N GLY A 18 3.76 2.67 8.24
CA GLY A 18 4.86 3.29 7.49
C GLY A 18 4.66 3.25 5.97
N LEU A 19 3.50 2.76 5.50
CA LEU A 19 3.11 2.78 4.09
C LEU A 19 2.09 3.89 3.81
N PRO A 20 1.96 4.32 2.55
CA PRO A 20 0.83 5.11 2.09
C PRO A 20 -0.47 4.30 2.18
N PRO A 21 -1.65 4.95 2.23
CA PRO A 21 -2.93 4.26 2.25
C PRO A 21 -3.05 3.20 1.14
N ILE A 22 -3.47 1.98 1.50
CA ILE A 22 -3.49 0.82 0.60
C ILE A 22 -4.30 1.04 -0.68
N GLY A 23 -5.39 1.79 -0.62
CA GLY A 23 -6.21 2.11 -1.80
C GLY A 23 -5.49 2.96 -2.86
N LEU A 24 -4.37 3.62 -2.53
CA LEU A 24 -3.59 4.41 -3.49
C LEU A 24 -2.66 3.54 -4.32
N TRP A 25 -1.93 2.62 -3.69
CA TRP A 25 -0.89 1.85 -4.37
C TRP A 25 -1.33 0.46 -4.82
N TRP A 26 -2.29 -0.18 -4.12
CA TRP A 26 -2.69 -1.55 -4.43
C TRP A 26 -3.18 -1.74 -5.88
N PRO A 27 -4.03 -0.86 -6.46
CA PRO A 27 -4.47 -1.00 -7.85
C PRO A 27 -3.36 -0.75 -8.87
N MET A 28 -2.35 0.05 -8.49
CA MET A 28 -1.24 0.48 -9.36
C MET A 28 -0.05 -0.48 -9.32
N LEU A 29 0.04 -1.32 -8.29
CA LEU A 29 1.15 -2.22 -8.08
C LEU A 29 1.24 -3.27 -9.21
N GLU A 30 2.46 -3.61 -9.61
CA GLU A 30 2.72 -4.61 -10.65
C GLU A 30 2.07 -5.95 -10.28
N PRO A 31 1.51 -6.69 -11.28
CA PRO A 31 0.90 -8.00 -11.02
C PRO A 31 1.82 -8.97 -10.29
N VAL A 32 3.12 -8.98 -10.61
CA VAL A 32 4.12 -9.86 -9.96
C VAL A 32 4.30 -9.52 -8.49
N LEU A 33 4.36 -8.23 -8.14
CA LEU A 33 4.51 -7.80 -6.75
C LEU A 33 3.20 -7.95 -5.97
N ARG A 34 2.05 -7.76 -6.62
CA ARG A 34 0.75 -8.08 -6.03
C ARG A 34 0.64 -9.56 -5.70
N GLN A 35 1.09 -10.45 -6.59
CA GLN A 35 1.06 -11.89 -6.33
C GLN A 35 1.94 -12.26 -5.14
N GLU A 36 3.13 -11.67 -5.00
CA GLU A 36 3.99 -11.88 -3.83
C GLU A 36 3.26 -11.54 -2.51
N ILE A 37 2.49 -10.45 -2.49
CA ILE A 37 1.70 -10.05 -1.33
C ILE A 37 0.50 -10.98 -1.10
N LEU A 38 -0.13 -11.48 -2.16
CA LEU A 38 -1.25 -12.42 -2.07
C LEU A 38 -0.82 -13.81 -1.59
N ASP A 39 0.41 -14.23 -1.94
CA ASP A 39 0.95 -15.54 -1.55
C ASP A 39 1.15 -15.63 -0.02
N ASP A 40 1.56 -14.53 0.63
CA ASP A 40 1.62 -14.43 2.09
C ASP A 40 1.34 -12.99 2.58
N PRO A 41 0.06 -12.62 2.80
CA PRO A 41 -0.31 -11.27 3.24
C PRO A 41 0.04 -10.98 4.70
N HIS A 42 0.39 -12.00 5.49
CA HIS A 42 0.83 -11.85 6.88
C HIS A 42 2.35 -11.65 6.98
N ALA A 43 3.09 -12.04 5.93
CA ALA A 43 4.51 -11.81 5.84
C ALA A 43 4.84 -10.31 5.81
N ARG A 44 6.10 -10.05 6.18
CA ARG A 44 6.69 -8.73 6.05
C ARG A 44 6.94 -8.45 4.57
N LEU A 45 6.43 -7.33 4.06
CA LEU A 45 6.70 -6.86 2.71
C LEU A 45 8.19 -6.69 2.50
N ARG A 46 8.70 -7.26 1.41
CA ARG A 46 10.11 -7.12 1.03
C ARG A 46 10.43 -5.67 0.72
N ILE A 47 11.69 -5.29 0.95
CA ILE A 47 12.13 -3.91 0.74
C ILE A 47 11.90 -3.41 -0.70
N VAL A 48 11.99 -4.31 -1.68
CA VAL A 48 11.71 -4.01 -3.09
C VAL A 48 10.25 -3.61 -3.31
N VAL A 49 9.31 -4.29 -2.66
CA VAL A 49 7.87 -3.95 -2.70
C VAL A 49 7.63 -2.61 -2.03
N VAL A 50 8.19 -2.40 -0.83
CA VAL A 50 8.02 -1.14 -0.09
C VAL A 50 8.58 0.05 -0.88
N ARG A 51 9.77 -0.07 -1.48
CA ARG A 51 10.32 0.97 -2.36
C ARG A 51 9.41 1.27 -3.53
N ARG A 52 8.89 0.23 -4.19
CA ARG A 52 8.01 0.40 -5.33
C ARG A 52 6.71 1.13 -4.97
N ILE A 53 6.14 0.82 -3.80
CA ILE A 53 4.97 1.55 -3.28
C ILE A 53 5.25 3.04 -3.10
N PHE A 54 6.42 3.41 -2.57
CA PHE A 54 6.80 4.82 -2.41
C PHE A 54 6.99 5.52 -3.76
N GLU A 55 7.62 4.86 -4.73
CA GLU A 55 7.76 5.37 -6.10
C GLU A 55 6.39 5.62 -6.76
N LEU A 56 5.45 4.68 -6.62
CA LEU A 56 4.10 4.81 -7.19
C LEU A 56 3.29 5.97 -6.58
N CYS A 57 3.55 6.28 -5.31
CA CYS A 57 2.87 7.37 -4.61
C CYS A 57 3.60 8.71 -4.71
N ASP A 58 4.67 8.81 -5.50
CA ASP A 58 5.54 9.99 -5.62
C ASP A 58 6.00 10.53 -4.25
N LEU A 59 6.29 9.60 -3.33
CA LEU A 59 6.76 9.93 -2.00
C LEU A 59 8.27 9.80 -1.97
N ASP A 60 8.96 10.93 -1.76
CA ASP A 60 10.39 10.91 -1.46
C ASP A 60 10.58 10.29 -0.06
N PRO A 61 11.16 9.09 0.04
CA PRO A 61 11.45 8.51 1.34
C PRO A 61 12.61 9.32 1.95
N ILE A 62 12.28 10.32 2.79
CA ILE A 62 13.26 11.10 3.59
C ILE A 62 14.30 10.15 4.25
N ARG A 63 13.89 8.90 4.55
CA ARG A 63 14.81 7.76 4.62
C ARG A 63 14.25 6.58 3.85
N PRO A 64 15.07 5.86 3.06
CA PRO A 64 14.66 4.59 2.48
C PRO A 64 14.21 3.66 3.61
N PRO A 65 13.11 2.90 3.44
CA PRO A 65 12.66 1.95 4.43
C PRO A 65 13.83 1.02 4.77
N ARG A 66 14.25 0.99 6.04
CA ARG A 66 15.44 0.20 6.45
C ARG A 66 15.09 -1.26 6.73
N ALA A 67 13.81 -1.56 6.80
CA ALA A 67 13.28 -2.88 7.03
C ALA A 67 11.98 -3.03 6.23
N GLY A 68 11.58 -4.28 6.01
CA GLY A 68 10.26 -4.55 5.46
C GLY A 68 9.13 -3.99 6.34
N VAL A 69 7.92 -3.98 5.83
CA VAL A 69 6.74 -3.48 6.57
C VAL A 69 5.71 -4.59 6.70
N HIS A 70 5.04 -4.69 7.85
CA HIS A 70 3.86 -5.53 7.97
C HIS A 70 2.63 -4.75 7.54
N LEU A 71 1.78 -5.38 6.73
CA LEU A 71 0.43 -4.90 6.53
C LEU A 71 -0.32 -4.98 7.86
N THR A 72 -1.07 -3.94 8.19
CA THR A 72 -2.04 -3.96 9.28
C THR A 72 -3.19 -4.92 8.98
N GLU A 73 -3.94 -5.32 10.01
CA GLU A 73 -5.14 -6.16 9.85
C GLU A 73 -6.15 -5.56 8.86
N ASN A 74 -6.30 -4.24 8.85
CA ASN A 74 -7.19 -3.54 7.92
C ASN A 74 -6.70 -3.62 6.47
N GLU A 75 -5.39 -3.48 6.25
CA GLU A 75 -4.79 -3.59 4.92
C GLU A 75 -4.88 -5.04 4.39
N GLN A 76 -4.66 -6.03 5.26
CA GLN A 76 -4.85 -7.44 4.95
C GLN A 76 -6.32 -7.74 4.57
N ALA A 77 -7.27 -7.24 5.36
CA ALA A 77 -8.71 -7.39 5.08
C ALA A 77 -9.11 -6.71 3.75
N TYR A 78 -8.52 -5.55 3.44
CA TYR A 78 -8.74 -4.86 2.17
C TYR A 78 -8.27 -5.71 0.98
N ILE A 79 -7.06 -6.27 1.04
CA ILE A 79 -6.51 -7.14 -0.01
C ILE A 79 -7.38 -8.38 -0.17
N ALA A 80 -7.75 -9.02 0.93
CA ALA A 80 -8.63 -10.18 0.91
C ALA A 80 -9.96 -9.83 0.22
N GLY A 81 -10.61 -8.74 0.60
CA GLY A 81 -11.85 -8.28 -0.03
C GLY A 81 -11.71 -7.94 -1.53
N TRP A 82 -10.57 -7.36 -1.92
CA TRP A 82 -10.26 -7.02 -3.30
C TRP A 82 -10.01 -8.24 -4.19
N SER A 83 -9.29 -9.25 -3.69
CA SER A 83 -9.08 -10.51 -4.41
C SER A 83 -10.41 -11.20 -4.75
N HIS A 84 -11.41 -11.07 -3.88
CA HIS A 84 -12.75 -11.61 -4.11
C HIS A 84 -13.59 -10.80 -5.11
N SER A 85 -13.27 -9.52 -5.34
CA SER A 85 -14.03 -8.65 -6.26
C SER A 85 -13.54 -8.74 -7.70
N ILE A 86 -12.23 -8.89 -7.94
CA ILE A 86 -11.66 -9.02 -9.29
C ILE A 86 -11.94 -10.40 -9.92
N GLY A 87 -12.20 -11.43 -9.10
CA GLY A 87 -12.59 -12.77 -9.58
C GLY A 87 -14.02 -12.89 -10.12
N ARG A 88 -14.83 -11.81 -10.16
CA ARG A 88 -16.17 -11.79 -10.76
C ARG A 88 -16.29 -10.90 -12.01
N GLY A 89 -15.19 -10.72 -12.74
CA GLY A 89 -15.21 -10.17 -14.10
C GLY A 89 -15.15 -11.30 -15.11
N HIS A 90 -16.30 -11.64 -15.67
CA HIS A 90 -16.51 -12.57 -16.79
C HIS A 90 -15.93 -12.03 -18.10
#